data_AF-A0A5A7RN39-F1
#
_entry.id   AF-A0A5A7RN39-F1
#
_cell.length_a   1.000
_cell.length_b   1.000
_cell.length_c   1.000
_cell.angle_alpha   90.00
_cell.angle_beta   90.00
_cell.angle_gamma   90.00
#
_symmetry.space_group_name_H-M   'P 1'
#
loop_
_entity.id
_entity.type
_entity.pdbx_description
1 polymer ?
#
loop_
_entity_poly.entity_id
_entity_poly.type
_entity_poly.pdbx_seq_one_letter_code
_entity_poly.pdbx_strand_id
1 'polypeptide(L)'
;MERTGMASLPLHPGKAPRWLFGRMVKLAEAISEVMIYEYGKKKFLQTISDPFWFQAFSCVLGFDWHSSGTTTVTCGALKEALSGKREVRIAGGKGKSSKKTLEEIDTIGYEMGLREETIDSLKYASRMAAKVDNAALQDGYSLYHHVLIMSEDGDWAVIQQGMNIDYKYARRYHWLSDDLKVFVEEPHNAILGKKEKAMDMTARESREARKVSVDLVRDNPRHLRREW
;
A
#
# COMPACT_ATOMS: atom_id res chain seq x y z
N MET A 1 22.35 -17.78 0.21
CA MET A 1 22.23 -16.52 -0.55
C MET A 1 22.94 -15.43 0.23
N GLU A 2 23.93 -14.78 -0.37
CA GLU A 2 24.54 -13.58 0.20
C GLU A 2 23.55 -12.41 0.15
N ARG A 3 23.64 -11.50 1.11
CA ARG A 3 22.73 -10.35 1.21
C ARG A 3 23.11 -9.31 0.14
N THR A 4 22.32 -9.21 -0.92
CA THR A 4 22.62 -8.35 -2.09
C THR A 4 22.10 -6.92 -1.96
N GLY A 5 21.36 -6.57 -0.90
CA GLY A 5 20.87 -5.21 -0.67
C GLY A 5 20.21 -5.00 0.70
N MET A 6 20.03 -3.72 1.07
CA MET A 6 19.31 -3.31 2.27
C MET A 6 18.45 -2.08 1.95
N ALA A 7 17.19 -2.12 2.34
CA ALA A 7 16.30 -0.98 2.33
C ALA A 7 15.87 -0.71 3.77
N SER A 8 16.05 0.53 4.21
CA SER A 8 15.70 0.94 5.57
C SER A 8 14.74 2.11 5.50
N LEU A 9 13.71 2.08 6.34
CA LEU A 9 12.64 3.07 6.34
C LEU A 9 12.60 3.87 7.65
N PRO A 10 13.69 4.51 8.09
CA PRO A 10 13.64 5.40 9.25
C PRO A 10 12.72 6.59 8.96
N LEU A 11 12.11 7.12 10.02
CA LEU A 11 11.32 8.35 9.93
C LEU A 11 12.26 9.55 9.82
N HIS A 12 12.30 10.16 8.63
CA HIS A 12 13.04 11.40 8.41
C HIS A 12 12.08 12.59 8.38
N PRO A 13 12.44 13.71 9.05
CA PRO A 13 11.75 14.97 8.86
C PRO A 13 12.14 15.58 7.49
N GLY A 14 11.24 16.37 6.91
CA GLY A 14 11.50 17.11 5.67
C GLY A 14 10.54 16.77 4.53
N LYS A 15 10.71 17.50 3.43
CA LYS A 15 9.94 17.35 2.20
C LYS A 15 10.89 17.29 1.01
N ALA A 16 10.53 16.52 0.00
CA ALA A 16 11.25 16.55 -1.27
C ALA A 16 11.19 17.98 -1.85
N PRO A 17 12.33 18.55 -2.29
CA PRO A 17 12.32 19.84 -2.97
C PRO A 17 11.43 19.79 -4.22
N ARG A 18 10.65 20.84 -4.46
CA ARG A 18 9.72 20.91 -5.61
C ARG A 18 10.41 20.66 -6.95
N TRP A 19 11.62 21.20 -7.14
CA TRP A 19 12.38 21.04 -8.37
C TRP A 19 12.77 19.57 -8.62
N LEU A 20 13.07 18.81 -7.56
CA LEU A 20 13.38 17.39 -7.66
C LEU A 20 12.12 16.60 -7.97
N PHE A 21 11.04 16.89 -7.22
CA PHE A 21 9.76 16.23 -7.41
C PHE A 21 9.25 16.36 -8.87
N GLY A 22 9.34 17.54 -9.47
CA GLY A 22 8.96 17.71 -10.89
C GLY A 22 9.81 16.88 -11.86
N ARG A 23 11.08 16.58 -11.55
CA ARG A 23 11.90 15.65 -12.34
C ARG A 23 11.51 14.19 -12.08
N MET A 24 11.18 13.85 -10.83
CA MET A 24 10.68 12.53 -10.47
C MET A 24 9.41 12.18 -11.24
N VAL A 25 8.46 13.12 -11.34
CA VAL A 25 7.20 12.93 -12.09
C VAL A 25 7.49 12.59 -13.54
N LYS A 26 8.33 13.39 -14.22
CA LYS A 26 8.68 13.15 -15.64
C LYS A 26 9.36 11.80 -15.85
N LEU A 27 10.27 11.41 -14.96
CA LEU A 27 10.97 10.13 -15.08
C LEU A 27 10.06 8.95 -14.72
N ALA A 28 9.17 9.12 -13.74
CA ALA A 28 8.18 8.13 -13.36
C ALA A 28 7.18 7.89 -14.49
N GLU A 29 6.74 8.94 -15.19
CA GLU A 29 5.89 8.84 -16.38
C GLU A 29 6.58 8.01 -17.46
N ALA A 30 7.77 8.42 -17.89
CA ALA A 30 8.51 7.75 -18.97
C ALA A 30 8.79 6.26 -18.66
N ILE A 31 9.22 5.93 -17.44
CA ILE A 31 9.47 4.53 -17.05
C ILE A 31 8.15 3.75 -17.00
N SER A 32 7.08 4.31 -16.45
CA SER A 32 5.80 3.62 -16.34
C SER A 32 5.18 3.38 -17.72
N GLU A 33 5.26 4.34 -18.63
CA GLU A 33 4.79 4.20 -20.01
C GLU A 33 5.53 3.08 -20.74
N VAL A 34 6.87 3.04 -20.68
CA VAL A 34 7.66 1.96 -21.29
C VAL A 34 7.29 0.61 -20.67
N MET A 35 7.16 0.53 -19.35
CA MET A 35 6.79 -0.70 -18.66
C MET A 35 5.41 -1.22 -19.08
N ILE A 36 4.42 -0.32 -19.15
CA ILE A 36 3.06 -0.66 -19.55
C ILE A 36 3.00 -1.03 -21.04
N TYR A 37 3.72 -0.31 -21.90
CA TYR A 37 3.77 -0.57 -23.34
C TYR A 37 4.41 -1.91 -23.68
N GLU A 38 5.58 -2.21 -23.09
CA GLU A 38 6.35 -3.43 -23.40
C GLU A 38 5.81 -4.68 -22.69
N TYR A 39 5.31 -4.54 -21.46
CA TYR A 39 4.96 -5.69 -20.62
C TYR A 39 3.49 -5.74 -20.17
N GLY A 40 2.72 -4.68 -20.44
CA GLY A 40 1.31 -4.59 -20.08
C GLY A 40 1.04 -4.11 -18.66
N LYS A 41 -0.21 -3.66 -18.45
CA LYS A 41 -0.75 -3.12 -17.18
C LYS A 41 -0.57 -4.08 -16.00
N LYS A 42 -0.89 -5.36 -16.22
CA LYS A 42 -0.78 -6.41 -15.21
C LYS A 42 0.66 -6.60 -14.74
N LYS A 43 1.62 -6.66 -15.67
CA LYS A 43 3.04 -6.79 -15.30
C LYS A 43 3.54 -5.54 -14.59
N PHE A 44 3.08 -4.35 -14.97
CA PHE A 44 3.36 -3.13 -14.23
C PHE A 44 2.88 -3.20 -12.78
N LEU A 45 1.64 -3.65 -12.54
CA LEU A 45 1.08 -3.83 -11.19
C LEU A 45 1.86 -4.84 -10.36
N GLN A 46 2.18 -6.01 -10.93
CA GLN A 46 3.04 -7.01 -10.28
C GLN A 46 4.38 -6.40 -9.88
N THR A 47 4.99 -5.65 -10.79
CA THR A 47 6.32 -5.07 -10.62
C THR A 47 6.34 -3.95 -9.58
N ILE A 48 5.35 -3.06 -9.57
CA ILE A 48 5.27 -1.98 -8.58
C ILE A 48 4.88 -2.50 -7.18
N SER A 49 4.17 -3.63 -7.11
CA SER A 49 3.85 -4.32 -5.86
C SER A 49 4.99 -5.17 -5.30
N ASP A 50 6.06 -5.40 -6.09
CA ASP A 50 7.28 -6.01 -5.59
C ASP A 50 8.04 -4.97 -4.75
N PRO A 51 8.32 -5.25 -3.48
CA PRO A 51 8.85 -4.24 -2.58
C PRO A 51 10.31 -3.89 -2.88
N PHE A 52 11.08 -4.75 -3.55
CA PHE A 52 12.48 -4.51 -3.92
C PHE A 52 12.56 -3.71 -5.21
N TRP A 53 11.76 -4.07 -6.21
CA TRP A 53 11.65 -3.29 -7.44
C TRP A 53 11.11 -1.90 -7.14
N PHE A 54 10.07 -1.77 -6.31
CA PHE A 54 9.57 -0.47 -5.86
C PHE A 54 10.67 0.37 -5.19
N GLN A 55 11.51 -0.27 -4.36
CA GLN A 55 12.64 0.43 -3.74
C GLN A 55 13.66 0.90 -4.77
N ALA A 56 14.05 0.04 -5.71
CA ALA A 56 14.97 0.38 -6.79
C ALA A 56 14.41 1.51 -7.65
N PHE A 57 13.12 1.45 -7.99
CA PHE A 57 12.41 2.50 -8.71
C PHE A 57 12.45 3.83 -7.94
N SER A 58 12.20 3.82 -6.63
CA SER A 58 12.35 5.03 -5.80
C SER A 58 13.76 5.62 -5.89
N CYS A 59 14.80 4.78 -5.84
CA CYS A 59 16.17 5.22 -5.99
C CYS A 59 16.48 5.79 -7.38
N VAL A 60 15.96 5.17 -8.45
CA VAL A 60 16.10 5.64 -9.84
C VAL A 60 15.46 7.02 -10.02
N LEU A 61 14.33 7.29 -9.34
CA LEU A 61 13.71 8.61 -9.36
C LEU A 61 14.54 9.68 -8.61
N GLY A 62 15.59 9.30 -7.90
CA GLY A 62 16.48 10.23 -7.19
C GLY A 62 16.22 10.31 -5.69
N PHE A 63 15.54 9.33 -5.09
CA PHE A 63 15.45 9.18 -3.64
C PHE A 63 16.60 8.34 -3.08
N ASP A 64 16.92 8.55 -1.80
CA ASP A 64 17.92 7.73 -1.11
C ASP A 64 17.29 6.45 -0.54
N TRP A 65 18.08 5.37 -0.44
CA TRP A 65 17.64 4.04 -0.01
C TRP A 65 17.25 3.95 1.48
N HIS A 66 17.64 4.95 2.27
CA HIS A 66 17.50 5.00 3.73
C HIS A 66 16.47 6.05 4.18
N SER A 67 15.22 5.95 3.71
CA SER A 67 14.18 6.92 4.09
C SER A 67 12.76 6.37 3.96
N SER A 68 11.93 6.58 4.97
CA SER A 68 10.47 6.39 4.88
C SER A 68 9.81 7.31 3.84
N GLY A 69 10.48 8.39 3.43
CA GLY A 69 10.03 9.28 2.38
C GLY A 69 9.95 8.61 1.00
N THR A 70 10.80 7.58 0.76
CA THR A 70 10.85 6.81 -0.50
C THR A 70 9.45 6.39 -0.95
N THR A 71 8.70 5.72 -0.08
CA THR A 71 7.34 5.27 -0.38
C THR A 71 6.40 6.42 -0.67
N THR A 72 6.32 7.40 0.24
CA THR A 72 5.29 8.43 0.13
C THR A 72 5.52 9.39 -1.03
N VAL A 73 6.77 9.68 -1.37
CA VAL A 73 7.11 10.61 -2.44
C VAL A 73 7.11 9.90 -3.79
N THR A 74 7.60 8.65 -3.87
CA THR A 74 7.48 7.85 -5.10
C THR A 74 6.02 7.62 -5.48
N CYS A 75 5.15 7.27 -4.53
CA CYS A 75 3.72 7.14 -4.81
C CYS A 75 3.08 8.49 -5.23
N GLY A 76 3.51 9.59 -4.64
CA GLY A 76 3.06 10.93 -5.05
C GLY A 76 3.49 11.28 -6.48
N ALA A 77 4.75 10.98 -6.84
CA ALA A 77 5.28 11.22 -8.18
C ALA A 77 4.58 10.35 -9.23
N LEU A 78 4.35 9.07 -8.92
CA LEU A 78 3.59 8.16 -9.78
C LEU A 78 2.14 8.63 -9.97
N LYS A 79 1.48 9.09 -8.90
CA LYS A 79 0.10 9.58 -8.99
C LYS A 79 -0.01 10.78 -9.94
N GLU A 80 0.93 11.70 -9.86
CA GLU A 80 0.97 12.85 -10.76
C GLU A 80 1.34 12.45 -12.20
N ALA A 81 2.32 11.56 -12.36
CA ALA A 81 2.78 11.05 -13.65
C ALA A 81 1.69 10.29 -14.44
N LEU A 82 0.86 9.53 -13.74
CA LEU A 82 -0.21 8.73 -14.34
C LEU A 82 -1.57 9.44 -14.30
N SER A 83 -1.60 10.71 -13.89
CA SER A 83 -2.83 11.49 -13.88
C SER A 83 -3.37 11.65 -15.29
N GLY A 84 -4.63 11.30 -15.50
CA GLY A 84 -5.29 11.39 -16.82
C GLY A 84 -4.88 10.31 -17.83
N LYS A 85 -4.00 9.36 -17.47
CA LYS A 85 -3.75 8.17 -18.30
C LYS A 85 -4.94 7.22 -18.22
N ARG A 86 -5.18 6.44 -19.27
CA ARG A 86 -6.34 5.54 -19.33
C ARG A 86 -6.00 4.18 -18.73
N GLU A 87 -4.77 3.72 -18.89
CA GLU A 87 -4.32 2.36 -18.66
C GLU A 87 -4.22 2.03 -17.17
N VAL A 88 -3.60 2.94 -16.40
CA VAL A 88 -3.36 2.79 -14.96
C VAL A 88 -3.46 4.15 -14.28
N ARG A 89 -4.17 4.22 -13.15
CA ARG A 89 -4.30 5.44 -12.32
C ARG A 89 -4.18 5.13 -10.84
N ILE A 90 -3.91 6.17 -10.04
CA ILE A 90 -3.60 6.04 -8.62
C ILE A 90 -4.53 6.93 -7.78
N ALA A 91 -5.19 6.31 -6.80
CA ALA A 91 -5.97 6.97 -5.77
C ALA A 91 -5.21 6.97 -4.42
N GLY A 92 -5.48 7.97 -3.58
CA GLY A 92 -4.95 8.10 -2.23
C GLY A 92 -3.70 8.96 -2.13
N GLY A 93 -2.90 8.72 -1.08
CA GLY A 93 -1.65 9.43 -0.84
C GLY A 93 -1.26 9.45 0.64
N LYS A 94 -0.53 10.50 1.05
CA LYS A 94 -0.06 10.68 2.44
C LYS A 94 -1.04 11.54 3.25
N GLY A 95 -1.27 11.18 4.51
CA GLY A 95 -1.96 12.00 5.50
C GLY A 95 -3.42 12.26 5.14
N LYS A 96 -3.77 13.52 4.83
CA LYS A 96 -5.16 13.84 4.45
C LYS A 96 -5.58 13.19 3.12
N SER A 97 -4.64 12.98 2.19
CA SER A 97 -4.95 12.38 0.90
C SER A 97 -5.34 10.90 1.01
N SER A 98 -4.80 10.14 1.97
CA SER A 98 -5.23 8.75 2.17
C SER A 98 -6.70 8.63 2.58
N LYS A 99 -7.25 9.66 3.25
CA LYS A 99 -8.66 9.70 3.63
C LYS A 99 -9.62 9.95 2.47
N LYS A 100 -9.11 10.43 1.33
CA LYS A 100 -9.88 10.70 0.11
C LYS A 100 -9.86 9.55 -0.90
N THR A 101 -9.14 8.47 -0.60
CA THR A 101 -8.92 7.38 -1.57
C THR A 101 -10.22 6.85 -2.17
N LEU A 102 -11.28 6.68 -1.38
CA LEU A 102 -12.55 6.13 -1.89
C LEU A 102 -13.27 7.07 -2.85
N GLU A 103 -13.28 8.38 -2.55
CA GLU A 103 -13.83 9.43 -3.42
C GLU A 103 -13.03 9.55 -4.72
N GLU A 104 -11.70 9.40 -4.61
CA GLU A 104 -10.82 9.38 -5.78
C GLU A 104 -11.01 8.12 -6.63
N ILE A 105 -11.25 6.94 -6.02
CA ILE A 105 -11.58 5.71 -6.76
C ILE A 105 -12.90 5.88 -7.54
N ASP A 106 -13.92 6.50 -6.92
CA ASP A 106 -15.17 6.80 -7.62
C ASP A 106 -14.89 7.67 -8.86
N THR A 107 -14.28 8.83 -8.64
CA THR A 107 -13.94 9.78 -9.73
C THR A 107 -13.11 9.12 -10.82
N ILE A 108 -12.04 8.42 -10.44
CA ILE A 108 -11.11 7.78 -11.37
C ILE A 108 -11.81 6.66 -12.14
N GLY A 109 -12.62 5.85 -11.47
CA GLY A 109 -13.36 4.75 -12.08
C GLY A 109 -14.36 5.23 -13.14
N TYR A 110 -15.08 6.32 -12.84
CA TYR A 110 -16.01 6.92 -13.80
C TYR A 110 -15.32 7.45 -15.06
N GLU A 111 -14.22 8.21 -14.92
CA GLU A 111 -13.55 8.75 -16.11
C GLU A 111 -12.81 7.64 -16.91
N MET A 112 -12.46 6.51 -16.28
CA MET A 112 -11.94 5.32 -16.97
C MET A 112 -13.03 4.46 -17.62
N GLY A 113 -14.32 4.76 -17.37
CA GLY A 113 -15.45 3.99 -17.89
C GLY A 113 -15.61 2.62 -17.24
N LEU A 114 -15.16 2.45 -15.99
CA LEU A 114 -15.33 1.21 -15.25
C LEU A 114 -16.81 0.98 -14.89
N ARG A 115 -17.22 -0.29 -14.84
CA ARG A 115 -18.53 -0.66 -14.31
C ARG A 115 -18.62 -0.34 -12.83
N GLU A 116 -19.81 0.01 -12.35
CA GLU A 116 -20.06 0.32 -10.94
C GLU A 116 -19.63 -0.82 -10.02
N GLU A 117 -19.87 -2.08 -10.41
CA GLU A 117 -19.44 -3.26 -9.63
C GLU A 117 -17.91 -3.32 -9.48
N THR A 118 -17.16 -2.90 -10.49
CA THR A 118 -15.69 -2.83 -10.45
C THR A 118 -15.23 -1.69 -9.55
N ILE A 119 -15.88 -0.53 -9.60
CA ILE A 119 -15.57 0.60 -8.70
C ILE A 119 -15.81 0.20 -7.24
N ASP A 120 -16.92 -0.47 -6.96
CA ASP A 120 -17.23 -0.95 -5.61
C ASP A 120 -16.26 -2.02 -5.12
N SER A 121 -15.82 -2.92 -5.99
CA SER A 121 -14.81 -3.93 -5.64
C SER A 121 -13.45 -3.29 -5.32
N LEU A 122 -13.03 -2.26 -6.07
CA LEU A 122 -11.83 -1.47 -5.79
C LEU A 122 -11.93 -0.72 -4.46
N LYS A 123 -13.08 -0.11 -4.15
CA LYS A 123 -13.34 0.54 -2.86
C LYS A 123 -13.34 -0.46 -1.71
N TYR A 124 -13.88 -1.67 -1.93
CA TYR A 124 -13.80 -2.75 -0.95
C TYR A 124 -12.34 -3.16 -0.70
N ALA A 125 -11.57 -3.39 -1.76
CA ALA A 125 -10.16 -3.74 -1.68
C ALA A 125 -9.34 -2.70 -0.93
N SER A 126 -9.47 -1.41 -1.28
CA SER A 126 -8.82 -0.29 -0.59
C SER A 126 -9.13 -0.29 0.92
N ARG A 127 -10.41 -0.39 1.29
CA ARG A 127 -10.83 -0.41 2.71
C ARG A 127 -10.29 -1.63 3.45
N MET A 128 -10.36 -2.81 2.84
CA MET A 128 -9.95 -4.05 3.49
C MET A 128 -8.44 -4.10 3.70
N ALA A 129 -7.65 -3.72 2.70
CA ALA A 129 -6.20 -3.63 2.84
C ALA A 129 -5.81 -2.67 3.97
N ALA A 130 -6.44 -1.49 4.06
CA ALA A 130 -6.17 -0.54 5.14
C ALA A 130 -6.58 -1.06 6.53
N LYS A 131 -7.72 -1.77 6.63
CA LYS A 131 -8.18 -2.35 7.89
C LYS A 131 -7.27 -3.48 8.38
N VAL A 132 -6.84 -4.34 7.47
CA VAL A 132 -5.99 -5.49 7.80
C VAL A 132 -4.63 -5.01 8.30
N ASP A 133 -3.98 -4.09 7.57
CA ASP A 133 -2.67 -3.56 7.95
C ASP A 133 -2.70 -2.80 9.26
N ASN A 134 -3.82 -2.14 9.58
CA ASN A 134 -3.95 -1.34 10.79
C ASN A 134 -4.46 -2.11 12.02
N ALA A 135 -5.11 -3.28 11.85
CA ALA A 135 -5.78 -3.97 12.94
C ALA A 135 -5.40 -5.45 13.10
N ALA A 136 -5.17 -6.17 12.00
CA ALA A 136 -4.81 -7.58 12.07
C ALA A 136 -3.32 -7.76 12.43
N LEU A 137 -2.48 -6.81 12.05
CA LEU A 137 -1.10 -6.74 12.50
C LEU A 137 -1.04 -5.86 13.75
N GLN A 138 -0.86 -6.48 14.92
CA GLN A 138 -0.77 -5.77 16.20
C GLN A 138 0.70 -5.53 16.53
N ASP A 139 1.31 -4.64 15.74
CA ASP A 139 2.74 -4.35 15.74
C ASP A 139 3.09 -2.92 16.19
N GLY A 140 2.07 -2.13 16.56
CA GLY A 140 2.21 -0.73 16.99
C GLY A 140 2.46 0.27 15.84
N TYR A 141 2.31 -0.13 14.58
CA TYR A 141 2.39 0.79 13.44
C TYR A 141 1.02 1.36 13.10
N SER A 142 0.94 2.68 12.97
CA SER A 142 -0.28 3.38 12.55
C SER A 142 -0.16 3.84 11.09
N LEU A 143 -1.15 3.49 10.26
CA LEU A 143 -1.15 3.89 8.84
C LEU A 143 -1.21 5.41 8.67
N TYR A 144 -0.33 5.94 7.83
CA TYR A 144 -0.33 7.36 7.47
C TYR A 144 -0.20 7.61 5.96
N HIS A 145 -0.01 6.55 5.19
CA HIS A 145 0.05 6.58 3.74
C HIS A 145 -0.70 5.36 3.20
N HIS A 146 -1.55 5.59 2.21
CA HIS A 146 -2.31 4.56 1.52
C HIS A 146 -2.52 5.02 0.09
N VAL A 147 -2.10 4.20 -0.87
CA VAL A 147 -2.45 4.37 -2.28
C VAL A 147 -3.01 3.08 -2.84
N LEU A 148 -4.00 3.22 -3.72
CA LEU A 148 -4.50 2.15 -4.57
C LEU A 148 -4.15 2.49 -6.02
N ILE A 149 -3.43 1.59 -6.67
CA ILE A 149 -3.06 1.67 -8.09
C ILE A 149 -4.03 0.74 -8.82
N MET A 150 -4.83 1.27 -9.75
CA MET A 150 -5.85 0.51 -10.49
C MET A 150 -5.61 0.60 -11.98
N SER A 151 -5.85 -0.51 -12.68
CA SER A 151 -5.87 -0.56 -14.15
C SER A 151 -7.29 -0.42 -14.69
N GLU A 152 -7.42 -0.12 -15.98
CA GLU A 152 -8.73 -0.12 -16.66
C GLU A 152 -9.38 -1.52 -16.75
N ASP A 153 -8.63 -2.59 -16.47
CA ASP A 153 -9.16 -3.95 -16.46
C ASP A 153 -9.75 -4.34 -15.08
N GLY A 154 -9.59 -3.47 -14.07
CA GLY A 154 -10.02 -3.73 -12.69
C GLY A 154 -8.96 -4.42 -11.82
N ASP A 155 -7.80 -4.78 -12.37
CA ASP A 155 -6.64 -5.24 -11.57
C ASP A 155 -6.11 -4.08 -10.72
N TRP A 156 -5.58 -4.41 -9.54
CA TRP A 156 -5.11 -3.40 -8.60
C TRP A 156 -3.93 -3.86 -7.74
N ALA A 157 -3.17 -2.89 -7.26
CA ALA A 157 -2.18 -3.04 -6.21
C ALA A 157 -2.41 -1.99 -5.12
N VAL A 158 -2.11 -2.32 -3.88
CA VAL A 158 -2.16 -1.37 -2.76
C VAL A 158 -0.80 -1.30 -2.09
N ILE A 159 -0.29 -0.06 -1.95
CA ILE A 159 0.97 0.23 -1.27
C ILE A 159 0.65 1.13 -0.08
N GLN A 160 0.98 0.65 1.12
CA GLN A 160 0.67 1.34 2.37
C GLN A 160 1.93 1.54 3.19
N GLN A 161 1.89 2.55 4.06
CA GLN A 161 2.95 2.74 5.04
C GLN A 161 2.39 3.12 6.41
N GLY A 162 2.77 2.32 7.40
CA GLY A 162 2.57 2.57 8.82
C GLY A 162 3.81 3.22 9.43
N MET A 163 3.62 4.05 10.45
CA MET A 163 4.71 4.59 11.26
C MET A 163 4.59 4.09 12.70
N ASN A 164 5.74 3.80 13.30
CA ASN A 164 5.88 3.62 14.74
C ASN A 164 6.75 4.77 15.27
N ILE A 165 6.17 5.59 16.14
CA ILE A 165 6.80 6.82 16.64
C ILE A 165 7.90 6.49 17.65
N ASP A 166 7.71 5.47 18.48
CA ASP A 166 8.65 5.07 19.53
C ASP A 166 9.98 4.60 18.92
N TYR A 167 9.90 3.77 17.88
CA TYR A 167 11.08 3.27 17.17
C TYR A 167 11.57 4.19 16.05
N LYS A 168 10.84 5.26 15.76
CA LYS A 168 11.09 6.18 14.64
C LYS A 168 11.29 5.44 13.32
N TYR A 169 10.46 4.44 13.06
CA TYR A 169 10.56 3.59 11.89
C TYR A 169 9.23 3.47 11.15
N ALA A 170 9.29 3.23 9.85
CA ALA A 170 8.13 2.94 9.02
C ALA A 170 8.10 1.47 8.59
N ARG A 171 6.89 0.94 8.43
CA ARG A 171 6.63 -0.38 7.87
C ARG A 171 5.79 -0.22 6.61
N ARG A 172 6.27 -0.79 5.51
CA ARG A 172 5.64 -0.72 4.20
C ARG A 172 4.95 -2.05 3.89
N TYR A 173 3.72 -1.96 3.42
CA TYR A 173 2.88 -3.11 3.09
C TYR A 173 2.54 -3.07 1.61
N HIS A 174 2.58 -4.23 0.96
CA HIS A 174 2.32 -4.39 -0.46
C HIS A 174 1.27 -5.48 -0.66
N TRP A 175 0.27 -5.15 -1.47
CA TRP A 175 -0.87 -5.97 -1.83
C TRP A 175 -1.01 -5.98 -3.35
N LEU A 176 -1.45 -7.12 -3.89
CA LEU A 176 -1.69 -7.30 -5.32
C LEU A 176 -2.97 -8.14 -5.51
N SER A 177 -3.78 -7.81 -6.50
CA SER A 177 -5.03 -8.52 -6.79
C SER A 177 -4.85 -9.95 -7.29
N ASP A 178 -3.74 -10.26 -7.97
CA ASP A 178 -3.51 -11.51 -8.70
C ASP A 178 -3.73 -12.80 -7.88
N ASP A 179 -3.17 -12.83 -6.68
CA ASP A 179 -3.15 -14.03 -5.83
C ASP A 179 -4.05 -13.89 -4.58
N LEU A 180 -4.79 -12.79 -4.47
CA LEU A 180 -5.56 -12.51 -3.27
C LEU A 180 -6.86 -13.32 -3.25
N LYS A 181 -6.86 -14.38 -2.43
CA LYS A 181 -8.05 -15.23 -2.20
C LYS A 181 -8.90 -14.73 -1.03
N VAL A 182 -8.24 -14.26 0.03
CA VAL A 182 -8.87 -13.86 1.29
C VAL A 182 -8.12 -12.67 1.86
N PHE A 183 -8.84 -11.60 2.21
CA PHE A 183 -8.21 -10.37 2.73
C PHE A 183 -7.58 -10.51 4.13
N VAL A 184 -7.99 -11.51 4.91
CA VAL A 184 -7.63 -11.62 6.34
C VAL A 184 -6.69 -12.78 6.65
N GLU A 185 -6.27 -13.55 5.65
CA GLU A 185 -5.38 -14.70 5.83
C GLU A 185 -4.28 -14.67 4.77
N GLU A 186 -3.05 -14.45 5.23
CA GLU A 186 -1.83 -14.32 4.40
C GLU A 186 -2.04 -13.47 3.12
N PRO A 187 -2.57 -12.24 3.23
CA PRO A 187 -3.05 -11.51 2.05
C PRO A 187 -1.96 -10.66 1.36
N HIS A 188 -0.83 -10.45 2.04
CA HIS A 188 0.23 -9.55 1.58
C HIS A 188 1.10 -10.22 0.53
N ASN A 189 1.44 -9.46 -0.52
CA ASN A 189 2.59 -9.82 -1.36
C ASN A 189 3.90 -9.64 -0.58
N ALA A 190 3.99 -8.56 0.21
CA ALA A 190 5.13 -8.33 1.09
C ALA A 190 4.85 -7.35 2.24
N ILE A 191 5.58 -7.53 3.34
CA ILE A 191 5.68 -6.57 4.43
C ILE A 191 7.17 -6.27 4.65
N LEU A 192 7.57 -5.01 4.47
CA LEU A 192 8.94 -4.54 4.74
C LEU A 192 8.98 -3.64 5.96
N GLY A 193 9.90 -3.93 6.87
CA GLY A 193 10.17 -3.10 8.03
C GLY A 193 11.06 -3.82 9.02
N LYS A 194 11.22 -3.22 10.20
CA LYS A 194 11.93 -3.85 11.30
C LYS A 194 11.14 -5.07 11.80
N LYS A 195 11.80 -6.23 11.86
CA LYS A 195 11.22 -7.46 12.42
C LYS A 195 11.20 -7.33 13.95
N GLU A 196 10.02 -7.51 14.53
CA GLU A 196 9.77 -7.39 15.96
C GLU A 196 8.77 -8.48 16.38
N LYS A 197 8.65 -8.73 17.68
CA LYS A 197 7.57 -9.57 18.20
C LYS A 197 6.26 -8.79 18.10
N ALA A 198 5.32 -9.33 17.33
CA ALA A 198 3.98 -8.78 17.15
C ALA A 198 2.98 -9.92 17.01
N MET A 199 1.70 -9.67 17.34
CA MET A 199 0.65 -10.61 17.02
C MET A 199 0.22 -10.40 15.57
N ASP A 200 0.45 -11.43 14.77
CA ASP A 200 0.01 -11.48 13.39
C ASP A 200 -1.32 -12.25 13.30
N MET A 201 -2.42 -11.50 13.35
CA MET A 201 -3.76 -12.05 13.14
C MET A 201 -4.06 -12.30 11.66
N THR A 202 -3.12 -12.10 10.73
CA THR A 202 -3.25 -12.52 9.32
C THR A 202 -2.62 -13.88 9.05
N ALA A 203 -1.72 -14.35 9.92
CA ALA A 203 -1.11 -15.67 9.80
C ALA A 203 -2.16 -16.78 9.71
N ARG A 204 -1.90 -17.82 8.93
CA ARG A 204 -2.83 -18.94 8.78
C ARG A 204 -3.08 -19.67 10.10
N GLU A 205 -2.05 -19.77 10.93
CA GLU A 205 -2.10 -20.35 12.28
C GLU A 205 -3.02 -19.55 13.22
N SER A 206 -3.19 -18.25 12.98
CA SER A 206 -4.06 -17.37 13.76
C SER A 206 -5.55 -17.48 13.39
N ARG A 207 -5.93 -18.42 12.51
CA ARG A 207 -7.33 -18.59 12.07
C ARG A 207 -8.31 -18.80 13.22
N GLU A 208 -8.00 -19.69 14.15
CA GLU A 208 -8.90 -19.95 15.29
C GLU A 208 -8.92 -18.75 16.24
N ALA A 209 -7.79 -18.07 16.44
CA ALA A 209 -7.75 -16.83 17.23
C ALA A 209 -8.63 -15.73 16.61
N ARG A 210 -8.63 -15.59 15.27
CA ARG A 210 -9.54 -14.67 14.56
C ARG A 210 -11.01 -15.01 14.82
N LYS A 211 -11.39 -16.30 14.71
CA LYS A 211 -12.77 -16.75 14.94
C LYS A 211 -13.22 -16.46 16.37
N VAL A 212 -12.44 -16.90 17.35
CA VAL A 212 -12.73 -16.66 18.78
C VAL A 212 -12.84 -15.16 19.08
N SER A 213 -11.97 -14.33 18.49
CA SER A 213 -12.05 -12.87 18.66
C SER A 213 -13.40 -12.31 18.19
N VAL A 214 -13.94 -12.81 17.07
CA VAL A 214 -15.26 -12.40 16.57
C VAL A 214 -16.37 -12.91 17.47
N ASP A 215 -16.28 -14.16 17.94
CA ASP A 215 -17.27 -14.77 18.82
C ASP A 215 -17.36 -14.04 20.16
N LEU A 216 -16.22 -13.69 20.77
CA LEU A 216 -16.14 -12.89 21.99
C LEU A 216 -16.76 -11.50 21.84
N VAL A 217 -16.61 -10.87 20.67
CA VAL A 217 -17.26 -9.58 20.38
C VAL A 217 -18.77 -9.74 20.18
N ARG A 218 -19.21 -10.86 19.59
CA ARG A 218 -20.63 -11.18 19.40
C ARG A 218 -21.32 -11.55 20.72
N ASP A 219 -20.60 -12.17 21.66
CA ASP A 219 -21.08 -12.55 22.99
C ASP A 219 -21.08 -11.40 24.02
N ASN A 220 -21.26 -10.16 23.54
CA ASN A 220 -21.25 -8.92 24.33
C ASN A 220 -19.89 -8.61 25.00
N PRO A 221 -19.10 -7.66 24.47
CA PRO A 221 -17.75 -7.32 24.96
C PRO A 221 -17.71 -6.80 26.41
N ARG A 222 -18.86 -6.49 27.02
CA ARG A 222 -18.92 -6.03 28.42
C ARG A 222 -18.40 -7.08 29.40
N HIS A 223 -18.56 -8.37 29.10
CA HIS A 223 -18.08 -9.44 29.99
C HIS A 223 -16.55 -9.51 30.03
N LEU A 224 -15.86 -9.15 28.95
CA LEU A 224 -14.39 -9.10 28.87
C LEU A 224 -13.76 -8.02 29.76
N ARG A 225 -14.53 -7.01 30.19
CA ARG A 225 -14.02 -5.88 31.01
C ARG A 225 -13.86 -6.24 32.49
N ARG A 226 -14.35 -7.38 32.96
CA ARG A 226 -14.33 -7.76 34.39
C ARG A 226 -13.16 -8.65 34.80
N GLU A 227 -12.31 -9.08 33.88
CA GLU A 227 -11.22 -10.04 34.17
C GLU A 227 -9.81 -9.45 34.06
N TRP A 228 -9.64 -8.15 34.32
CA TRP A 228 -8.33 -7.48 34.41
C TRP A 228 -8.18 -6.75 35.73
#